data_AF-A0A120N4X8-F1
#
_entry.id   AF-A0A120N4X8-F1
#
_cell.length_a   1.000
_cell.length_b   1.000
_cell.length_c   1.000
_cell.angle_alpha   90.00
_cell.angle_beta   90.00
_cell.angle_gamma   90.00
#
_symmetry.space_group_name_H-M   'P 1'
#
loop_
_entity.id
_entity.type
_entity.pdbx_description
1 polymer ?
#
loop_
_entity_poly.entity_id
_entity_poly.type
_entity_poly.pdbx_seq_one_letter_code
_entity_poly.pdbx_strand_id
1 'polypeptide(L)'
;MIIPENTTDAGVTGVFSHLDAPREARSITTTGAGRPLTVVKTTVGDMDNDCYLIATGGDALLIDAADDAEHLLALAGELGVQITDVLTTHQHHDHVRALAEVLTATGARHHAPAPDAPGLPASADRTWGDDRSPEGDAGEPLDPASPALAELGMLVLLLRGHTPGGLALALPTDNGPTHLFTGDSLFPGGVGNTATPEDFSRLLDDVTARCFRCPDSTVVHPGHGDDTTLGAERPSLDTWRDRGW
;
A
#
# COMPACT_ATOMS: atom_id res chain seq x y z
N MET A 1 -3.99 -24.07 0.44
CA MET A 1 -2.73 -23.62 1.06
C MET A 1 -2.00 -22.82 0.02
N ILE A 2 -2.48 -21.58 -0.12
CA ILE A 2 -2.05 -20.61 -1.13
C ILE A 2 -0.84 -19.81 -0.61
N ILE A 3 -0.63 -19.80 0.72
CA ILE A 3 0.45 -19.05 1.37
C ILE A 3 1.53 -20.00 1.92
N PRO A 4 2.68 -20.14 1.27
CA PRO A 4 3.89 -20.66 1.91
C PRO A 4 4.49 -19.61 2.86
N GLU A 5 4.83 -20.00 4.11
CA GLU A 5 5.63 -19.17 5.00
C GLU A 5 6.99 -18.89 4.36
N ASN A 6 7.40 -17.62 4.25
CA ASN A 6 8.76 -17.32 3.79
C ASN A 6 9.75 -17.49 4.95
N THR A 7 10.69 -18.41 4.80
CA THR A 7 11.93 -18.42 5.57
C THR A 7 12.76 -17.20 5.18
N THR A 8 13.02 -16.33 6.15
CA THR A 8 13.86 -15.12 6.04
C THR A 8 15.03 -15.30 5.07
N ASP A 9 15.03 -14.56 3.96
CA ASP A 9 16.20 -14.47 3.09
C ASP A 9 17.27 -13.61 3.77
N ALA A 10 18.51 -14.04 3.66
CA ALA A 10 19.62 -13.47 4.42
C ALA A 10 20.03 -12.10 3.83
N GLY A 11 19.38 -11.02 4.27
CA GLY A 11 19.87 -9.68 3.93
C GLY A 11 19.03 -8.50 4.42
N VAL A 12 17.71 -8.56 4.28
CA VAL A 12 16.77 -7.53 4.77
C VAL A 12 15.49 -8.24 5.22
N THR A 13 15.18 -8.18 6.51
CA THR A 13 13.90 -8.71 7.04
C THR A 13 12.74 -7.88 6.49
N GLY A 14 11.76 -8.51 5.84
CA GLY A 14 10.48 -7.85 5.51
C GLY A 14 10.28 -7.43 4.04
N VAL A 15 11.14 -7.85 3.11
CA VAL A 15 10.95 -7.67 1.66
C VAL A 15 10.31 -8.93 1.07
N PHE A 16 9.32 -8.79 0.20
CA PHE A 16 8.81 -9.90 -0.61
C PHE A 16 9.67 -10.07 -1.87
N SER A 17 10.01 -11.31 -2.21
CA SER A 17 10.52 -11.62 -3.55
C SER A 17 9.44 -11.35 -4.60
N HIS A 18 9.85 -11.17 -5.86
CA HIS A 18 8.93 -11.15 -7.00
C HIS A 18 7.94 -12.32 -6.95
N LEU A 19 6.71 -12.08 -7.36
CA LEU A 19 5.67 -13.10 -7.50
C LEU A 19 5.63 -13.51 -8.97
N ASP A 20 6.02 -14.75 -9.27
CA ASP A 20 6.22 -15.24 -10.63
C ASP A 20 4.95 -15.87 -11.24
N ALA A 21 3.87 -15.99 -10.45
CA ALA A 21 2.65 -16.65 -10.86
C ALA A 21 1.37 -15.90 -10.44
N PRO A 22 0.32 -15.88 -11.29
CA PRO A 22 -0.99 -15.35 -10.91
C PRO A 22 -1.48 -15.98 -9.61
N ARG A 23 -2.02 -15.17 -8.70
CA ARG A 23 -2.50 -15.59 -7.38
C ARG A 23 -1.43 -16.12 -6.43
N GLU A 24 -0.14 -16.02 -6.77
CA GLU A 24 0.91 -16.33 -5.81
C GLU A 24 0.80 -15.35 -4.63
N ALA A 25 0.92 -15.88 -3.41
CA ALA A 25 0.90 -15.09 -2.20
C ALA A 25 2.11 -15.40 -1.34
N ARG A 26 2.67 -14.39 -0.70
CA ARG A 26 3.77 -14.51 0.27
C ARG A 26 3.42 -13.72 1.51
N SER A 27 3.81 -14.23 2.67
CA SER A 27 3.55 -13.58 3.94
C SER A 27 4.81 -13.37 4.78
N ILE A 28 4.82 -12.29 5.53
CA ILE A 28 5.74 -12.05 6.64
C ILE A 28 4.94 -11.90 7.93
N THR A 29 5.46 -12.47 9.01
CA THR A 29 4.89 -12.30 10.35
C THR A 29 5.88 -11.54 11.22
N THR A 30 5.38 -10.54 11.92
CA THR A 30 6.16 -9.66 12.79
C THR A 30 5.28 -9.18 13.96
N THR A 31 5.75 -8.18 14.70
CA THR A 31 4.95 -7.50 15.72
C THR A 31 4.86 -6.01 15.48
N GLY A 32 3.73 -5.42 15.85
CA GLY A 32 3.50 -3.98 15.85
C GLY A 32 2.65 -3.62 17.06
N ALA A 33 3.09 -2.61 17.82
CA ALA A 33 2.50 -2.23 19.09
C ALA A 33 2.38 -3.41 20.08
N GLY A 34 3.36 -4.33 20.06
CA GLY A 34 3.40 -5.50 20.93
C GLY A 34 2.44 -6.63 20.53
N ARG A 35 1.79 -6.56 19.36
CA ARG A 35 0.85 -7.58 18.87
C ARG A 35 1.40 -8.31 17.65
N PRO A 36 1.14 -9.63 17.51
CA PRO A 36 1.42 -10.33 16.26
C PRO A 36 0.64 -9.69 15.11
N LEU A 37 1.32 -9.46 13.99
CA LEU A 37 0.72 -9.04 12.74
C LEU A 37 1.31 -9.84 11.58
N THR A 38 0.51 -10.07 10.55
CA THR A 38 0.94 -10.70 9.30
C THR A 38 0.67 -9.74 8.16
N VAL A 39 1.67 -9.50 7.32
CA VAL A 39 1.51 -8.81 6.04
C VAL A 39 1.59 -9.86 4.94
N VAL A 40 0.60 -9.88 4.06
CA VAL A 40 0.58 -10.74 2.88
C VAL A 40 0.63 -9.87 1.64
N LYS A 41 1.49 -10.23 0.69
CA LYS A 41 1.49 -9.73 -0.68
C LYS A 41 0.92 -10.81 -1.58
N THR A 42 0.03 -10.45 -2.49
CA THR A 42 -0.44 -11.32 -3.57
C THR A 42 -0.55 -10.54 -4.86
N THR A 43 -0.39 -11.20 -6.00
CA THR A 43 -0.61 -10.59 -7.31
C THR A 43 -1.90 -11.09 -7.96
N VAL A 44 -2.65 -10.20 -8.61
CA VAL A 44 -3.94 -10.49 -9.25
C VAL A 44 -4.09 -9.79 -10.61
N GLY A 45 -4.97 -10.33 -11.44
CA GLY A 45 -5.32 -9.76 -12.75
C GLY A 45 -4.22 -9.91 -13.80
N ASP A 46 -4.52 -9.48 -15.02
CA ASP A 46 -3.62 -9.61 -16.18
C ASP A 46 -2.49 -8.55 -16.22
N MET A 47 -2.50 -7.60 -15.28
CA MET A 47 -1.47 -6.56 -15.14
C MET A 47 -0.62 -6.76 -13.88
N ASP A 48 -0.71 -7.94 -13.27
CA ASP A 48 0.05 -8.35 -12.09
C ASP A 48 0.00 -7.30 -10.96
N ASN A 49 -1.21 -6.78 -10.68
CA ASN A 49 -1.42 -5.82 -9.61
C ASN A 49 -1.14 -6.47 -8.26
N ASP A 50 -0.31 -5.82 -7.45
CA ASP A 50 -0.02 -6.24 -6.10
C ASP A 50 -1.11 -5.76 -5.14
N CYS A 51 -1.74 -6.71 -4.46
CA CYS A 51 -2.66 -6.47 -3.34
C CYS A 51 -1.98 -6.85 -2.03
N TYR A 52 -2.29 -6.10 -0.97
CA TYR A 52 -1.71 -6.36 0.35
C TYR A 52 -2.76 -6.58 1.41
N LEU A 53 -2.53 -7.53 2.31
CA LEU A 53 -3.39 -7.80 3.45
C LEU A 53 -2.59 -7.65 4.75
N ILE A 54 -2.96 -6.70 5.59
CA ILE A 54 -2.37 -6.49 6.92
C ILE A 54 -3.34 -7.06 7.95
N ALA A 55 -2.96 -8.17 8.58
CA ALA A 55 -3.81 -8.95 9.48
C ALA A 55 -3.31 -8.92 10.92
N THR A 56 -4.20 -8.62 11.87
CA THR A 56 -3.93 -8.71 13.32
C THR A 56 -5.22 -8.90 14.11
N GLY A 57 -5.17 -9.68 15.19
CA GLY A 57 -6.30 -9.80 16.11
C GLY A 57 -7.60 -10.38 15.53
N GLY A 58 -7.54 -11.07 14.39
CA GLY A 58 -8.72 -11.60 13.69
C GLY A 58 -9.29 -10.67 12.61
N ASP A 59 -8.76 -9.46 12.49
CA ASP A 59 -9.18 -8.45 11.51
C ASP A 59 -8.06 -8.16 10.51
N ALA A 60 -8.42 -7.61 9.36
CA ALA A 60 -7.46 -7.24 8.33
C ALA A 60 -7.85 -5.99 7.55
N LEU A 61 -6.82 -5.23 7.17
CA LEU A 61 -6.88 -4.17 6.17
C LEU A 61 -6.41 -4.72 4.82
N LEU A 62 -7.27 -4.68 3.81
CA LEU A 62 -6.89 -4.93 2.42
C LEU A 62 -6.46 -3.61 1.77
N ILE A 63 -5.30 -3.58 1.13
CA ILE A 63 -4.83 -2.47 0.31
C ILE A 63 -4.98 -2.87 -1.16
N ASP A 64 -5.72 -2.05 -1.90
CA ASP A 64 -6.12 -2.22 -3.29
C ASP A 64 -6.86 -3.54 -3.56
N ALA A 65 -8.18 -3.47 -3.67
CA ALA A 65 -9.00 -4.55 -4.20
C ALA A 65 -8.95 -4.53 -5.75
N ALA A 66 -7.78 -4.87 -6.28
CA ALA A 66 -7.42 -4.70 -7.69
C ALA A 66 -8.25 -5.56 -8.65
N ASP A 67 -8.19 -6.89 -8.50
CA ASP A 67 -8.95 -7.86 -9.28
C ASP A 67 -9.18 -9.14 -8.45
N ASP A 68 -9.92 -10.10 -9.00
CA ASP A 68 -10.05 -11.45 -8.42
C ASP A 68 -10.54 -11.47 -6.96
N ALA A 69 -11.74 -10.91 -6.73
CA ALA A 69 -12.34 -10.82 -5.41
C ALA A 69 -12.43 -12.19 -4.69
N GLU A 70 -12.72 -13.27 -5.44
CA GLU A 70 -12.76 -14.63 -4.90
C GLU A 70 -11.43 -15.02 -4.24
N HIS A 71 -10.31 -14.76 -4.93
CA HIS A 71 -8.98 -15.04 -4.39
C HIS A 71 -8.66 -14.19 -3.16
N LEU A 72 -8.94 -12.88 -3.20
CA LEU A 72 -8.68 -11.98 -2.06
C LEU A 72 -9.48 -12.37 -0.81
N LEU A 73 -10.75 -12.75 -0.99
CA LEU A 73 -11.61 -13.23 0.10
C LEU A 73 -11.15 -14.61 0.61
N ALA A 74 -10.74 -15.51 -0.28
CA ALA A 74 -10.21 -16.82 0.10
C ALA A 74 -8.91 -16.69 0.92
N LEU A 75 -8.03 -15.75 0.57
CA LEU A 75 -6.79 -15.46 1.28
C LEU A 75 -7.05 -15.04 2.73
N ALA A 76 -7.99 -14.12 2.95
CA ALA A 76 -8.42 -13.74 4.30
C ALA A 76 -9.02 -14.93 5.07
N GLY A 77 -9.80 -15.76 4.39
CA GLY A 77 -10.36 -17.00 4.95
C GLY A 77 -9.31 -18.02 5.38
N GLU A 78 -8.25 -18.24 4.58
CA GLU A 78 -7.14 -19.15 4.92
C GLU A 78 -6.36 -18.66 6.15
N LEU A 79 -6.24 -17.35 6.34
CA LEU A 79 -5.63 -16.74 7.53
C LEU A 79 -6.57 -16.71 8.76
N GLY A 80 -7.86 -17.04 8.57
CA GLY A 80 -8.86 -16.96 9.63
C GLY A 80 -9.15 -15.54 10.10
N VAL A 81 -9.03 -14.54 9.22
CA VAL A 81 -9.29 -13.12 9.52
C VAL A 81 -10.48 -12.59 8.72
N GLN A 82 -11.03 -11.46 9.16
CA GLN A 82 -12.08 -10.73 8.47
C GLN A 82 -11.51 -9.44 7.89
N ILE A 83 -11.77 -9.15 6.61
CA ILE A 83 -11.43 -7.85 6.03
C ILE A 83 -12.42 -6.83 6.60
N THR A 84 -11.97 -5.99 7.54
CA THR A 84 -12.80 -4.95 8.17
C THR A 84 -12.63 -3.60 7.51
N ASP A 85 -11.52 -3.42 6.81
CA ASP A 85 -11.13 -2.17 6.18
C ASP A 85 -10.54 -2.46 4.79
N VAL A 86 -10.86 -1.60 3.82
CA VAL A 86 -10.23 -1.59 2.49
C VAL A 86 -9.66 -0.19 2.26
N LEU A 87 -8.38 -0.09 1.95
CA LEU A 87 -7.74 1.15 1.52
C LEU A 87 -7.44 1.08 0.02
N THR A 88 -8.08 1.94 -0.74
CA THR A 88 -7.75 2.17 -2.15
C THR A 88 -6.64 3.23 -2.21
N THR A 89 -5.51 2.90 -2.81
CA THR A 89 -4.38 3.81 -2.96
C THR A 89 -4.70 4.92 -3.95
N HIS A 90 -5.33 4.60 -5.09
CA HIS A 90 -5.69 5.58 -6.11
C HIS A 90 -6.78 5.08 -7.06
N GLN A 91 -7.32 5.96 -7.92
CA GLN A 91 -8.51 5.68 -8.74
C GLN A 91 -8.26 4.92 -10.05
N HIS A 92 -7.06 4.45 -10.35
CA HIS A 92 -6.88 3.72 -11.62
C HIS A 92 -7.64 2.42 -11.63
N HIS A 93 -8.18 2.11 -12.81
CA HIS A 93 -9.19 1.07 -13.00
C HIS A 93 -8.70 -0.29 -12.48
N ASP A 94 -7.44 -0.60 -12.71
CA ASP A 94 -6.80 -1.85 -12.34
C ASP A 94 -6.57 -2.05 -10.84
N HIS A 95 -6.59 -0.99 -10.04
CA HIS A 95 -6.52 -1.06 -8.59
C HIS A 95 -7.88 -1.26 -7.90
N VAL A 96 -8.98 -1.24 -8.65
CA VAL A 96 -10.34 -1.13 -8.08
C VAL A 96 -11.38 -2.06 -8.67
N ARG A 97 -11.02 -3.02 -9.52
CA ARG A 97 -11.99 -3.86 -10.26
C ARG A 97 -12.77 -4.78 -9.34
N ALA A 98 -12.12 -5.30 -8.29
CA ALA A 98 -12.73 -6.15 -7.27
C ALA A 98 -13.36 -5.35 -6.11
N LEU A 99 -13.17 -4.04 -6.04
CA LEU A 99 -13.53 -3.20 -4.90
C LEU A 99 -15.00 -3.33 -4.50
N ALA A 100 -15.93 -3.15 -5.44
CA ALA A 100 -17.36 -3.19 -5.14
C ALA A 100 -17.81 -4.57 -4.62
N GLU A 101 -17.25 -5.65 -5.18
CA GLU A 101 -17.54 -7.02 -4.77
C GLU A 101 -17.00 -7.32 -3.37
N VAL A 102 -15.74 -6.96 -3.10
CA VAL A 102 -15.12 -7.13 -1.78
C VAL A 102 -15.89 -6.35 -0.71
N LEU A 103 -16.20 -5.07 -0.95
CA LEU A 103 -16.97 -4.26 0.01
C LEU A 103 -18.37 -4.84 0.27
N THR A 104 -19.04 -5.35 -0.76
CA THR A 104 -20.35 -6.00 -0.62
C THR A 104 -20.25 -7.28 0.21
N ALA A 105 -19.21 -8.08 0.01
CA ALA A 105 -19.01 -9.35 0.69
C ALA A 105 -18.64 -9.17 2.17
N THR A 106 -17.90 -8.11 2.51
CA THR A 106 -17.29 -7.94 3.84
C THR A 106 -18.00 -6.89 4.70
N GLY A 107 -18.64 -5.91 4.07
CA GLY A 107 -19.12 -4.70 4.77
C GLY A 107 -17.98 -3.84 5.33
N ALA A 108 -16.76 -4.01 4.80
CA ALA A 108 -15.58 -3.29 5.24
C ALA A 108 -15.73 -1.78 5.07
N ARG A 109 -15.10 -1.01 5.96
CA ARG A 109 -14.96 0.43 5.82
C ARG A 109 -14.04 0.74 4.65
N HIS A 110 -14.51 1.54 3.70
CA HIS A 110 -13.72 1.95 2.56
C HIS A 110 -12.99 3.29 2.81
N HIS A 111 -11.66 3.24 2.71
CA HIS A 111 -10.75 4.37 2.77
C HIS A 111 -10.24 4.70 1.37
N ALA A 112 -10.27 5.98 1.00
CA ALA A 112 -9.81 6.43 -0.30
C ALA A 112 -9.22 7.84 -0.25
N PRO A 113 -8.50 8.29 -1.28
CA PRO A 113 -8.09 9.67 -1.35
C PRO A 113 -9.25 10.57 -1.73
N ALA A 114 -9.42 11.70 -1.05
CA ALA A 114 -10.53 12.61 -1.35
C ALA A 114 -10.54 13.12 -2.81
N PRO A 115 -9.39 13.47 -3.43
CA PRO A 115 -9.37 13.91 -4.84
C PRO A 115 -9.76 12.82 -5.84
N ASP A 116 -9.52 11.55 -5.50
CA ASP A 116 -9.72 10.39 -6.37
C ASP A 116 -11.07 9.68 -6.10
N ALA A 117 -11.65 9.89 -4.92
CA ALA A 117 -12.91 9.26 -4.50
C ALA A 117 -14.07 9.41 -5.51
N PRO A 118 -14.25 10.55 -6.22
CA PRO A 118 -15.29 10.68 -7.25
C PRO A 118 -15.13 9.73 -8.44
N GLY A 119 -13.90 9.25 -8.71
CA GLY A 119 -13.60 8.32 -9.81
C GLY A 119 -13.74 6.84 -9.43
N LEU A 120 -13.98 6.52 -8.16
CA LEU A 120 -14.04 5.14 -7.69
C LEU A 120 -15.36 4.45 -8.02
N PRO A 121 -15.34 3.11 -8.27
CA PRO A 121 -16.55 2.34 -8.55
C PRO A 121 -17.42 2.09 -7.31
N ALA A 122 -16.92 2.42 -6.12
CA ALA A 122 -17.65 2.37 -4.86
C ALA A 122 -17.32 3.59 -4.00
N SER A 123 -18.30 4.10 -3.26
CA SER A 123 -18.12 5.27 -2.39
C SER A 123 -17.17 4.97 -1.25
N ALA A 124 -16.35 5.96 -0.87
CA ALA A 124 -15.53 5.90 0.33
C ALA A 124 -16.32 6.33 1.57
N ASP A 125 -16.16 5.58 2.66
CA ASP A 125 -16.69 5.95 3.98
C ASP A 125 -15.79 6.98 4.67
N ARG A 126 -14.48 6.90 4.39
CA ARG A 126 -13.44 7.82 4.86
C ARG A 126 -12.59 8.28 3.69
N THR A 127 -12.39 9.59 3.59
CA THR A 127 -11.50 10.19 2.61
C THR A 127 -10.32 10.85 3.27
N TRP A 128 -9.17 10.83 2.60
CA TRP A 128 -7.90 11.33 3.11
C TRP A 128 -7.29 12.38 2.19
N GLY A 129 -6.67 13.40 2.79
CA GLY A 129 -6.06 14.52 2.09
C GLY A 129 -7.06 15.43 1.37
N ASP A 130 -6.59 16.63 1.00
CA ASP A 130 -7.25 17.51 0.04
C ASP A 130 -6.20 18.31 -0.76
N ASP A 131 -6.66 19.17 -1.67
CA ASP A 131 -5.81 20.05 -2.48
C ASP A 131 -5.03 21.09 -1.65
N ARG A 132 -5.41 21.28 -0.38
CA ARG A 132 -4.78 22.19 0.58
C ARG A 132 -3.91 21.47 1.60
N SER A 133 -3.85 20.14 1.58
CA SER A 133 -2.96 19.37 2.45
C SER A 133 -1.52 19.89 2.31
N PRO A 134 -0.90 20.32 3.42
CA PRO A 134 0.41 20.94 3.37
C PRO A 134 1.44 19.98 2.78
N GLU A 135 2.34 20.54 1.97
CA GLU A 135 3.52 19.82 1.50
C GLU A 135 4.35 19.37 2.70
N GLY A 136 4.81 18.12 2.69
CA GLY A 136 5.72 17.58 3.71
C GLY A 136 5.11 17.25 5.08
N ASP A 137 3.78 17.16 5.22
CA ASP A 137 3.17 16.57 6.42
C ASP A 137 3.69 15.15 6.69
N ALA A 138 3.78 14.75 7.95
CA ALA A 138 4.21 13.42 8.39
C ALA A 138 3.17 12.32 8.14
N GLY A 139 1.98 12.68 7.66
CA GLY A 139 0.86 11.76 7.45
C GLY A 139 -0.20 11.87 8.52
N GLU A 140 -1.40 11.42 8.17
CA GLU A 140 -2.56 11.39 9.06
C GLU A 140 -2.73 9.98 9.64
N PRO A 141 -2.99 9.82 10.95
CA PRO A 141 -3.28 8.51 11.52
C PRO A 141 -4.51 7.87 10.86
N LEU A 142 -4.39 6.62 10.43
CA LEU A 142 -5.53 5.85 9.95
C LEU A 142 -6.58 5.71 11.06
N ASP A 143 -7.86 5.88 10.73
CA ASP A 143 -9.02 5.61 11.58
C ASP A 143 -9.73 4.34 11.09
N PRO A 144 -9.18 3.13 11.33
CA PRO A 144 -9.80 1.89 10.89
C PRO A 144 -11.05 1.56 11.72
N ALA A 145 -11.93 0.73 11.19
CA ALA A 145 -13.06 0.17 11.91
C ALA A 145 -12.63 -0.82 13.00
N SER A 146 -11.54 -1.57 12.76
CA SER A 146 -10.99 -2.53 13.74
C SER A 146 -10.18 -1.85 14.84
N PRO A 147 -10.48 -2.11 16.13
CA PRO A 147 -9.62 -1.71 17.23
C PRO A 147 -8.22 -2.32 17.18
N ALA A 148 -8.09 -3.54 16.64
CA ALA A 148 -6.79 -4.21 16.52
C ALA A 148 -5.89 -3.53 15.48
N LEU A 149 -6.46 -3.09 14.35
CA LEU A 149 -5.73 -2.31 13.36
C LEU A 149 -5.40 -0.90 13.87
N ALA A 150 -6.29 -0.28 14.65
CA ALA A 150 -6.07 1.06 15.20
C ALA A 150 -4.83 1.14 16.11
N GLU A 151 -4.51 0.05 16.82
CA GLU A 151 -3.33 -0.02 17.68
C GLU A 151 -2.01 -0.07 16.91
N LEU A 152 -2.02 -0.45 15.62
CA LEU A 152 -0.80 -0.55 14.80
C LEU A 152 -0.18 0.81 14.47
N GLY A 153 -0.87 1.93 14.74
CA GLY A 153 -0.31 3.27 14.54
C GLY A 153 0.02 3.59 13.08
N MET A 154 -0.76 3.06 12.14
CA MET A 154 -0.54 3.29 10.70
C MET A 154 -0.81 4.74 10.32
N LEU A 155 -0.01 5.26 9.38
CA LEU A 155 -0.13 6.62 8.86
C LEU A 155 -0.47 6.59 7.37
N VAL A 156 -1.44 7.40 6.96
CA VAL A 156 -1.81 7.64 5.57
C VAL A 156 -1.05 8.87 5.06
N LEU A 157 -0.34 8.71 3.94
CA LEU A 157 0.44 9.74 3.27
C LEU A 157 -0.22 10.07 1.93
N LEU A 158 -0.55 11.33 1.70
CA LEU A 158 -0.93 11.79 0.36
C LEU A 158 0.31 11.81 -0.54
N LEU A 159 0.21 11.43 -1.80
CA LEU A 159 1.28 11.37 -2.82
C LEU A 159 0.68 11.75 -4.19
N ARG A 160 0.67 13.06 -4.48
CA ARG A 160 -0.03 13.60 -5.65
C ARG A 160 0.85 13.56 -6.89
N GLY A 161 0.26 13.28 -8.04
CA GLY A 161 0.88 13.45 -9.35
C GLY A 161 0.64 12.26 -10.27
N HIS A 162 0.82 11.02 -9.77
CA HIS A 162 0.38 9.83 -10.53
C HIS A 162 -1.14 9.87 -10.76
N THR A 163 -1.87 10.12 -9.67
CA THR A 163 -3.24 10.61 -9.69
C THR A 163 -3.36 11.90 -8.88
N PRO A 164 -4.49 12.63 -8.95
CA PRO A 164 -4.69 13.84 -8.15
C PRO A 164 -4.55 13.62 -6.64
N GLY A 165 -4.80 12.40 -6.15
CA GLY A 165 -4.86 12.11 -4.72
C GLY A 165 -4.12 10.88 -4.22
N GLY A 166 -3.29 10.17 -5.00
CA GLY A 166 -2.70 8.89 -4.58
C GLY A 166 -2.27 8.80 -3.11
N LEU A 167 -2.52 7.67 -2.44
CA LEU A 167 -2.15 7.42 -1.05
C LEU A 167 -1.03 6.40 -0.95
N ALA A 168 -0.19 6.59 0.05
CA ALA A 168 0.62 5.54 0.64
C ALA A 168 0.20 5.26 2.09
N LEU A 169 0.45 4.05 2.56
CA LEU A 169 0.23 3.65 3.94
C LEU A 169 1.56 3.24 4.58
N ALA A 170 1.93 3.89 5.68
CA ALA A 170 3.09 3.51 6.48
C ALA A 170 2.64 2.65 7.68
N LEU A 171 3.16 1.44 7.76
CA LEU A 171 2.96 0.49 8.86
C LEU A 171 4.27 0.37 9.67
N PRO A 172 4.35 0.95 10.88
CA PRO A 172 5.48 0.71 11.77
C PRO A 172 5.44 -0.71 12.36
N THR A 173 6.62 -1.26 12.69
CA THR A 173 6.77 -2.54 13.39
C THR A 173 7.71 -2.39 14.58
N ASP A 174 7.67 -3.29 15.56
CA ASP A 174 8.42 -3.12 16.81
C ASP A 174 9.93 -3.38 16.64
N ASN A 175 10.27 -4.43 15.89
CA ASN A 175 11.65 -4.93 15.74
C ASN A 175 12.05 -5.16 14.28
N GLY A 176 11.26 -4.65 13.33
CA GLY A 176 11.50 -4.74 11.90
C GLY A 176 11.52 -3.35 11.25
N PRO A 177 11.60 -3.30 9.91
CA PRO A 177 11.45 -2.04 9.21
C PRO A 177 10.01 -1.52 9.29
N THR A 178 9.84 -0.23 9.00
CA THR A 178 8.55 0.28 8.54
C THR A 178 8.25 -0.30 7.16
N HIS A 179 7.01 -0.74 6.95
CA HIS A 179 6.50 -1.15 5.64
C HIS A 179 5.70 0.01 5.04
N LEU A 180 6.01 0.39 3.81
CA LEU A 180 5.39 1.51 3.12
C LEU A 180 4.74 1.02 1.82
N PHE A 181 3.41 0.98 1.81
CA PHE A 181 2.62 0.58 0.64
C PHE A 181 2.34 1.80 -0.20
N THR A 182 2.89 1.89 -1.41
CA THR A 182 2.97 3.16 -2.17
C THR A 182 2.00 3.27 -3.34
N GLY A 183 1.24 2.20 -3.62
CA GLY A 183 0.52 2.09 -4.88
C GLY A 183 1.45 2.44 -6.04
N ASP A 184 0.97 3.27 -6.95
CA ASP A 184 1.74 3.66 -8.13
C ASP A 184 2.55 4.95 -7.96
N SER A 185 2.91 5.28 -6.72
CA SER A 185 3.66 6.53 -6.45
C SER A 185 5.18 6.34 -6.48
N LEU A 186 5.69 5.23 -5.94
CA LEU A 186 7.12 4.95 -5.80
C LEU A 186 7.39 3.46 -6.05
N PHE A 187 8.36 3.21 -6.93
CA PHE A 187 8.80 1.91 -7.39
C PHE A 187 10.33 1.78 -7.29
N PRO A 188 10.90 0.57 -7.44
CA PRO A 188 12.32 0.42 -7.73
C PRO A 188 12.73 1.26 -8.96
N GLY A 189 13.67 2.19 -8.80
CA GLY A 189 14.19 3.00 -9.88
C GLY A 189 13.40 4.26 -10.26
N GLY A 190 12.33 4.62 -9.53
CA GLY A 190 11.68 5.92 -9.71
C GLY A 190 10.26 6.05 -9.18
N VAL A 191 9.69 7.23 -9.40
CA VAL A 191 8.25 7.50 -9.18
C VAL A 191 7.41 6.94 -10.33
N GLY A 192 6.12 6.74 -10.08
CA GLY A 192 5.20 6.23 -11.10
C GLY A 192 4.98 7.18 -12.29
N ASN A 193 4.36 6.64 -13.33
CA ASN A 193 4.04 7.40 -14.54
C ASN A 193 3.11 8.58 -14.22
N THR A 194 3.30 9.72 -14.87
CA THR A 194 2.46 10.92 -14.65
C THR A 194 1.97 11.47 -15.98
N ALA A 195 0.99 12.38 -15.97
CA ALA A 195 0.44 12.92 -17.21
C ALA A 195 1.20 14.15 -17.74
N THR A 196 1.85 14.91 -16.85
CA THR A 196 2.52 16.18 -17.16
C THR A 196 3.83 16.34 -16.37
N PRO A 197 4.76 17.20 -16.82
CA PRO A 197 5.95 17.55 -16.06
C PRO A 197 5.65 18.16 -14.68
N GLU A 198 4.53 18.89 -14.56
CA GLU A 198 4.05 19.45 -13.29
C GLU A 198 3.62 18.33 -12.33
N ASP A 199 2.91 17.32 -12.84
CA ASP A 199 2.50 16.15 -12.07
C ASP A 199 3.72 15.32 -11.64
N PHE A 200 4.70 15.14 -12.53
CA PHE A 200 5.97 14.49 -12.19
C PHE A 200 6.68 15.21 -11.05
N SER A 201 6.84 16.53 -11.17
CA SER A 201 7.50 17.35 -10.16
C SER A 201 6.76 17.26 -8.82
N ARG A 202 5.43 17.31 -8.87
CA ARG A 202 4.56 17.16 -7.70
C ARG A 202 4.74 15.81 -7.02
N LEU A 203 4.78 14.73 -7.79
CA LEU A 203 4.94 13.37 -7.27
C LEU A 203 6.30 13.18 -6.63
N LEU A 204 7.37 13.62 -7.31
CA LEU A 204 8.71 13.53 -6.77
C LEU A 204 8.88 14.37 -5.50
N ASP A 205 8.28 15.56 -5.46
CA ASP A 205 8.30 16.42 -4.26
C ASP A 205 7.53 15.76 -3.10
N ASP A 206 6.32 15.24 -3.31
CA ASP A 206 5.53 14.56 -2.28
C ASP A 206 6.24 13.29 -1.78
N VAL A 207 6.75 12.45 -2.69
CA VAL A 207 7.52 11.24 -2.34
C VAL A 207 8.78 11.59 -1.55
N THR A 208 9.54 12.60 -1.98
CA THR A 208 10.76 13.03 -1.27
C THR A 208 10.41 13.58 0.12
N ALA A 209 9.39 14.43 0.21
CA ALA A 209 9.03 15.12 1.43
C ALA A 209 8.26 14.24 2.43
N ARG A 210 7.64 13.14 2.00
CA ARG A 210 6.81 12.29 2.86
C ARG A 210 7.41 10.89 3.06
N CYS A 211 7.78 10.19 1.99
CA CYS A 211 8.34 8.84 2.08
C CYS A 211 9.80 8.89 2.56
N PHE A 212 10.66 9.69 1.92
CA PHE A 212 12.10 9.72 2.21
C PHE A 212 12.47 10.40 3.54
N ARG A 213 11.47 10.82 4.35
CA ARG A 213 11.64 11.16 5.77
C ARG A 213 11.79 9.94 6.66
N CYS A 214 11.30 8.78 6.23
CA CYS A 214 11.47 7.52 6.93
C CYS A 214 12.93 7.02 6.84
N PRO A 215 13.36 6.13 7.76
CA PRO A 215 14.68 5.52 7.73
C PRO A 215 14.96 4.77 6.42
N ASP A 216 16.24 4.64 6.07
CA ASP A 216 16.69 3.90 4.88
C ASP A 216 16.32 2.42 4.88
N SER A 217 16.09 1.85 6.07
CA SER A 217 15.63 0.46 6.22
C SER A 217 14.16 0.28 5.87
N THR A 218 13.37 1.34 5.67
CA THR A 218 11.95 1.23 5.31
C THR A 218 11.80 0.49 3.99
N VAL A 219 10.96 -0.55 4.01
CA VAL A 219 10.61 -1.36 2.84
C VAL A 219 9.47 -0.70 2.09
N VAL A 220 9.58 -0.63 0.77
CA VAL A 220 8.57 -0.07 -0.13
C VAL A 220 7.88 -1.21 -0.87
N HIS A 221 6.56 -1.21 -0.83
CA HIS A 221 5.66 -2.16 -1.44
C HIS A 221 4.79 -1.44 -2.49
N PRO A 222 5.18 -1.46 -3.78
CA PRO A 222 4.46 -0.76 -4.83
C PRO A 222 3.14 -1.44 -5.21
N GLY A 223 2.36 -0.77 -6.05
CA GLY A 223 1.14 -1.34 -6.66
C GLY A 223 1.41 -2.43 -7.69
N HIS A 224 2.65 -2.53 -8.18
CA HIS A 224 3.11 -3.54 -9.13
C HIS A 224 4.59 -3.85 -8.94
N GLY A 225 4.96 -5.10 -9.23
CA GLY A 225 6.34 -5.52 -9.40
C GLY A 225 7.10 -5.70 -8.08
N ASP A 226 8.39 -5.39 -8.11
CA ASP A 226 9.29 -5.73 -7.00
C ASP A 226 9.24 -4.71 -5.86
N ASP A 227 9.43 -5.22 -4.64
CA ASP A 227 9.69 -4.38 -3.48
C ASP A 227 11.08 -3.72 -3.57
N THR A 228 11.26 -2.60 -2.86
CA THR A 228 12.58 -1.98 -2.67
C THR A 228 12.73 -1.44 -1.24
N THR A 229 13.79 -0.70 -0.95
CA THR A 229 13.96 0.05 0.29
C THR A 229 14.25 1.51 -0.01
N LEU A 230 13.85 2.42 0.88
CA LEU A 230 14.19 3.83 0.72
C LEU A 230 15.71 4.05 0.65
N GLY A 231 16.50 3.26 1.37
CA GLY A 231 17.96 3.33 1.32
C GLY A 231 18.55 2.95 -0.05
N ALA A 232 17.98 1.96 -0.72
CA ALA A 232 18.40 1.57 -2.08
C ALA A 232 18.09 2.66 -3.10
N GLU A 233 16.94 3.33 -2.95
CA GLU A 233 16.48 4.33 -3.90
C GLU A 233 17.01 5.76 -3.65
N ARG A 234 17.35 6.11 -2.40
CA ARG A 234 17.73 7.48 -2.01
C ARG A 234 18.85 8.10 -2.84
N PRO A 235 19.94 7.38 -3.20
CA PRO A 235 21.01 7.95 -4.02
C PRO A 235 20.55 8.42 -5.41
N SER A 236 19.39 7.94 -5.88
CA SER A 236 18.87 8.21 -7.21
C SER A 236 17.93 9.42 -7.29
N LEU A 237 17.56 10.06 -6.16
CA LEU A 237 16.59 11.17 -6.13
C LEU A 237 16.97 12.32 -7.08
N ASP A 238 18.24 12.76 -7.05
CA ASP A 238 18.73 13.82 -7.94
C ASP A 238 18.73 13.35 -9.40
N THR A 239 19.06 12.08 -9.64
CA THR A 239 19.04 11.49 -10.99
C THR A 239 17.62 11.44 -11.56
N TRP A 240 16.62 11.11 -10.74
CA TRP A 240 15.22 11.14 -11.17
C TRP A 240 14.77 12.56 -11.49
N ARG A 241 15.14 13.54 -10.65
CA ARG A 241 14.82 14.95 -10.88
C ARG A 241 15.44 15.47 -12.19
N ASP A 242 16.69 15.12 -12.45
CA ASP A 242 17.41 15.53 -13.66
C ASP A 242 16.90 14.82 -14.92
N ARG A 243 16.52 13.54 -14.80
CA ARG A 243 15.90 12.77 -15.89
C ARG A 243 14.56 13.38 -16.31
N GLY A 244 13.81 13.90 -15.35
CA GLY A 244 12.47 14.43 -15.56
C GLY A 244 11.44 13.33 -15.85
N TRP A 245 10.33 13.78 -16.45
CA TRP A 245 9.18 13.00 -16.88
C TRP A 245 9.49 12.14 -18.12
#